data_AF-A0A951IH93-F1
#
_entry.id   AF-A0A951IH93-F1
#
_cell.length_a   1.000
_cell.length_b   1.000
_cell.length_c   1.000
_cell.angle_alpha   90.00
_cell.angle_beta   90.00
_cell.angle_gamma   90.00
#
_symmetry.space_group_name_H-M   'P 1'
#
loop_
_entity.id
_entity.type
_entity.pdbx_description
1 polymer ?
#
loop_
_entity_poly.entity_id
_entity_poly.type
_entity_poly.pdbx_seq_one_letter_code
_entity_poly.pdbx_strand_id
1 'polypeptide(L)'
;MIITWDERKRKANIERHGLDFADLERFDWNSAAYQMANDGRDGRKRLMAIGELDGRVISIVFAPWGAEAYSIISMRSASRKERKVKHG
;
A
#
# COMPACT_ATOMS: atom_id res chain seq x y z
N MET A 1 -9.71 7.50 9.65
CA MET A 1 -8.41 7.58 8.95
C MET A 1 -8.68 7.85 7.49
N ILE A 2 -8.12 8.91 6.92
CA ILE A 2 -8.40 9.30 5.52
C ILE A 2 -7.31 8.69 4.63
N ILE A 3 -7.70 7.93 3.60
CA ILE A 3 -6.77 7.46 2.57
C ILE A 3 -6.89 8.38 1.36
N THR A 4 -5.76 8.87 0.87
CA THR A 4 -5.70 9.77 -0.28
C THR A 4 -4.56 9.39 -1.21
N TRP A 5 -4.58 9.89 -2.44
CA TRP A 5 -3.52 9.69 -3.41
C TRP A 5 -3.49 10.83 -4.42
N ASP A 6 -2.34 10.95 -5.09
CA ASP A 6 -2.19 11.78 -6.28
C ASP A 6 -2.69 10.99 -7.49
N GLU A 7 -3.61 11.55 -8.28
CA GLU A 7 -4.20 10.90 -9.45
C GLU A 7 -3.17 10.50 -10.52
N ARG A 8 -2.08 11.26 -10.67
CA ARG A 8 -0.96 10.87 -11.55
C ARG A 8 -0.28 9.61 -11.04
N LYS A 9 -0.14 9.45 -9.71
CA LYS A 9 0.43 8.22 -9.13
C LYS A 9 -0.53 7.04 -9.29
N ARG A 10 -1.83 7.25 -9.11
CA ARG A 10 -2.86 6.21 -9.33
C ARG A 10 -2.77 5.66 -10.75
N LYS A 11 -2.81 6.53 -11.76
CA LYS A 11 -2.71 6.14 -13.18
C LYS A 11 -1.42 5.37 -13.48
N ALA A 12 -0.28 5.91 -13.03
CA ALA A 12 1.01 5.23 -13.21
C ALA A 12 1.06 3.87 -12.48
N ASN A 13 0.39 3.72 -11.34
CA ASN A 13 0.32 2.45 -10.62
C ASN A 13 -0.53 1.43 -11.37
N ILE A 14 -1.67 1.84 -11.93
CA ILE A 14 -2.51 0.99 -12.77
C ILE A 14 -1.73 0.50 -13.99
N GLU A 15 -1.07 1.40 -14.71
CA GLU A 15 -0.26 1.04 -15.89
C GLU A 15 0.86 0.05 -15.54
N ARG A 16 1.51 0.24 -14.40
CA ARG A 16 2.67 -0.57 -13.99
C ARG A 16 2.31 -1.90 -13.35
N HIS A 17 1.21 -1.95 -12.59
CA HIS A 17 0.89 -3.06 -11.70
C HIS A 17 -0.50 -3.67 -11.93
N GLY A 18 -1.34 -3.04 -12.75
CA GLY A 18 -2.71 -3.48 -13.00
C GLY A 18 -3.62 -3.40 -11.78
N LEU A 19 -3.27 -2.59 -10.79
CA LEU A 19 -4.02 -2.42 -9.54
C LEU A 19 -4.36 -0.94 -9.33
N ASP A 20 -5.61 -0.70 -8.97
CA ASP A 20 -6.14 0.63 -8.72
C ASP A 20 -6.18 0.92 -7.21
N PHE A 21 -5.71 2.10 -6.80
CA PHE A 21 -5.82 2.56 -5.41
C PHE A 21 -7.28 2.69 -4.94
N ALA A 22 -8.22 2.89 -5.86
CA ALA A 22 -9.65 2.91 -5.52
C ALA A 22 -10.14 1.56 -4.97
N ASP A 23 -9.42 0.45 -5.21
CA ASP A 23 -9.78 -0.86 -4.69
C ASP A 23 -9.43 -1.04 -3.20
N LEU A 24 -8.74 -0.07 -2.58
CA LEU A 24 -8.32 -0.15 -1.18
C LEU A 24 -9.47 -0.18 -0.17
N GLU A 25 -10.68 0.20 -0.58
CA GLU A 25 -11.88 0.04 0.25
C GLU A 25 -12.21 -1.43 0.53
N ARG A 26 -11.79 -2.35 -0.36
CA ARG A 26 -11.97 -3.80 -0.22
C ARG A 26 -10.76 -4.51 0.37
N PHE A 27 -9.67 -3.78 0.63
CA PHE A 27 -8.48 -4.35 1.24
C PHE A 27 -8.73 -4.62 2.72
N ASP A 28 -8.37 -5.81 3.19
CA ASP A 28 -8.53 -6.16 4.60
C ASP A 28 -7.37 -5.58 5.43
N TRP A 29 -7.57 -4.35 5.92
CA TRP A 29 -6.62 -3.63 6.77
C TRP A 29 -6.47 -4.24 8.16
N ASN A 30 -7.48 -4.97 8.66
CA ASN A 30 -7.47 -5.51 10.02
C ASN A 30 -6.56 -6.72 10.15
N SER A 31 -6.47 -7.55 9.10
CA SER A 31 -5.56 -8.70 9.06
C SER A 31 -4.20 -8.40 8.40
N ALA A 32 -3.98 -7.17 7.95
CA ALA A 32 -2.75 -6.80 7.29
C ALA A 32 -1.55 -6.78 8.25
N ALA A 33 -0.40 -7.28 7.78
CA ALA A 33 0.88 -7.11 8.46
C ALA A 33 1.48 -5.74 8.10
N TYR A 34 1.96 -5.01 9.11
CA TYR A 34 2.56 -3.68 8.95
C TYR A 34 4.05 -3.69 9.22
N GLN A 35 4.82 -3.04 8.36
CA GLN A 35 6.26 -2.89 8.52
C GLN A 35 6.77 -1.55 7.97
N MET A 36 8.00 -1.19 8.33
CA MET A 36 8.68 -0.05 7.72
C MET A 36 9.03 -0.38 6.26
N ALA A 37 8.78 0.58 5.37
CA ALA A 37 9.31 0.55 4.02
C ALA A 37 10.59 1.41 3.95
N ASN A 38 11.30 1.33 2.83
CA ASN A 38 12.43 2.23 2.60
C ASN A 38 11.95 3.68 2.61
N ASP A 39 12.73 4.55 3.26
CA ASP A 39 12.45 5.97 3.32
C ASP A 39 12.32 6.56 1.91
N GLY A 40 11.47 7.59 1.81
CA GLY A 40 11.36 8.33 0.57
C GLY A 40 12.64 9.11 0.26
N ARG A 41 12.83 9.42 -1.02
CA ARG A 41 13.90 10.34 -1.46
C ARG A 41 13.79 11.74 -0.82
N ASP A 42 12.60 12.07 -0.33
CA ASP A 42 12.26 13.27 0.42
C ASP A 42 12.53 13.15 1.94
N GLY A 43 13.11 12.04 2.40
CA GLY A 43 13.40 11.77 3.80
C GLY A 43 12.17 11.43 4.65
N ARG A 44 10.98 11.31 4.03
CA ARG A 44 9.76 10.96 4.77
C ARG A 44 9.71 9.45 5.02
N LYS A 45 9.34 9.09 6.25
CA LYS A 45 9.08 7.70 6.63
C LYS A 45 7.95 7.13 5.80
N ARG A 46 8.12 5.88 5.37
CA ARG A 46 7.12 5.13 4.62
C ARG A 46 6.78 3.85 5.36
N LEU A 47 5.50 3.53 5.33
CA LEU A 47 4.96 2.30 5.89
C LEU A 47 4.57 1.38 4.74
N MET A 48 4.58 0.09 5.03
CA MET A 48 4.07 -0.94 4.14
C MET A 48 3.03 -1.77 4.88
N ALA A 49 1.90 -2.00 4.22
CA ALA A 49 0.91 -2.99 4.62
C ALA A 49 0.96 -4.15 3.64
N ILE A 50 0.90 -5.38 4.16
CA ILE A 50 0.81 -6.61 3.38
C ILE A 50 -0.45 -7.35 3.83
N GLY A 51 -1.42 -7.47 2.94
CA GLY A 51 -2.74 -8.00 3.29
C GLY A 51 -3.49 -8.57 2.09
N GLU A 52 -4.78 -8.85 2.25
CA GLU A 52 -5.62 -9.39 1.17
C GLU A 52 -6.41 -8.32 0.44
N LEU A 53 -6.56 -8.52 -0.86
CA LEU A 53 -7.57 -7.89 -1.70
C LEU A 53 -8.10 -8.93 -2.67
N ASP A 54 -9.41 -9.21 -2.61
CA ASP A 54 -10.11 -10.10 -3.54
C ASP A 54 -9.38 -11.47 -3.72
N GLY A 55 -8.95 -12.09 -2.60
CA GLY A 55 -8.23 -13.37 -2.60
C GLY A 55 -6.74 -13.30 -2.98
N ARG A 56 -6.20 -12.10 -3.22
CA ARG A 56 -4.79 -11.87 -3.62
C ARG A 56 -4.03 -11.19 -2.49
N VAL A 57 -2.79 -11.63 -2.25
CA VAL A 57 -1.91 -10.94 -1.30
C VAL A 57 -1.25 -9.75 -1.97
N ILE A 58 -1.53 -8.55 -1.48
CA ILE A 58 -1.08 -7.26 -2.00
C ILE A 58 -0.16 -6.57 -0.99
N SER A 59 0.83 -5.86 -1.50
CA SER A 59 1.70 -4.95 -0.75
C SER A 59 1.36 -3.51 -1.13
N ILE A 60 1.10 -2.68 -0.12
CA ILE A 60 0.75 -1.26 -0.25
C ILE A 60 1.81 -0.45 0.48
N VAL A 61 2.42 0.51 -0.19
CA VAL A 61 3.34 1.48 0.42
C VAL A 61 2.63 2.82 0.53
N PHE A 62 2.67 3.40 1.72
CA PHE A 62 1.99 4.65 2.04
C PHE A 62 2.80 5.48 3.04
N ALA A 63 2.46 6.75 3.17
CA ALA A 63 3.10 7.66 4.14
C ALA A 63 2.06 8.57 4.79
N PRO A 64 2.27 9.00 6.03
CA PRO A 64 1.44 10.02 6.65
C PRO A 64 1.37 11.30 5.80
N TRP A 65 0.19 11.89 5.72
CA TRP A 65 -0.08 13.17 5.08
C TRP A 65 -0.83 14.08 6.08
N GLY A 66 -0.12 15.05 6.64
CA GLY A 66 -0.65 15.83 7.76
C GLY A 66 -0.88 14.96 8.99
N ALA A 67 -1.87 15.32 9.81
CA ALA A 67 -2.17 14.63 11.07
C ALA A 67 -3.16 13.45 10.92
N GLU A 68 -4.01 13.45 9.89
CA GLU A 68 -5.20 12.56 9.85
C GLU A 68 -5.29 11.68 8.60
N ALA A 69 -4.43 11.91 7.62
CA ALA A 69 -4.48 11.21 6.34
C ALA A 69 -3.22 10.38 6.08
N TYR A 70 -3.37 9.36 5.23
CA TYR A 70 -2.28 8.60 4.65
C TYR A 70 -2.35 8.71 3.13
N SER A 71 -1.21 9.05 2.52
CA SER A 71 -1.06 9.11 1.07
C SER A 71 -0.53 7.77 0.55
N ILE A 72 -1.26 7.16 -0.37
CA ILE A 72 -0.82 5.94 -1.07
C ILE A 72 0.25 6.30 -2.09
N ILE A 73 1.35 5.53 -2.06
CA ILE A 73 2.51 5.73 -2.90
C ILE A 73 2.59 4.63 -3.97
N SER A 74 2.31 3.39 -3.61
CA SER A 74 2.36 2.24 -4.52
C SER A 74 1.49 1.09 -4.00
N MET A 75 0.92 0.33 -4.93
CA MET A 75 0.13 -0.87 -4.66
C MET A 75 0.48 -1.93 -5.70
N ARG A 76 0.91 -3.10 -5.24
CA ARG A 76 1.36 -4.19 -6.12
C ARG A 76 1.11 -5.56 -5.51
N SER A 77 1.11 -6.60 -6.35
CA SER A 77 1.18 -7.98 -5.88
C SER A 77 2.35 -8.17 -4.91
N ALA A 78 2.09 -8.83 -3.79
CA ALA A 78 3.12 -9.18 -2.83
C ALA A 78 4.07 -10.23 -3.43
N SER A 79 5.37 -10.00 -3.24
CA SER A 79 6.44 -10.93 -3.59
C SER A 79 6.34 -12.20 -2.75
N ARG A 80 7.04 -13.27 -3.16
CA ARG A 80 7.08 -14.53 -2.40
C ARG A 80 7.54 -14.34 -0.95
N LYS A 81 8.47 -13.41 -0.70
CA LYS A 81 8.96 -13.09 0.65
C LYS A 81 7.87 -12.38 1.46
N GLU A 82 7.22 -11.38 0.89
CA GLU A 82 6.15 -10.63 1.55
C GLU A 82 4.94 -11.52 1.87
N ARG A 83 4.58 -12.46 1.00
CA ARG A 83 3.50 -13.42 1.28
C ARG A 83 3.75 -14.26 2.52
N LYS A 84 5.01 -14.58 2.85
CA LYS A 84 5.34 -15.30 4.08
C LYS A 84 5.13 -14.45 5.34
N VAL A 85 5.28 -13.13 5.24
CA VAL A 85 5.06 -12.20 6.37
C VAL A 85 3.60 -12.20 6.81
N LYS A 86 2.65 -12.32 5.87
CA LYS A 86 1.21 -12.39 6.19
C LYS A 86 0.81 -13.66 6.96
N HIS A 87 1.58 -14.75 6.83
CA HIS A 87 1.24 -16.06 7.41
C HIS A 87 2.03 -16.41 8.67
N GLY A 88 2.79 -15.46 9.23
CA GLY A 88 3.51 -15.62 10.49
C GLY A 88 2.85 -14.82 11.60
#